data_AF-A0A432Q1P7-F1
#
_entry.id   AF-A0A432Q1P7-F1
#
_cell.length_a   1.000
_cell.length_b   1.000
_cell.length_c   1.000
_cell.angle_alpha   90.00
_cell.angle_beta   90.00
_cell.angle_gamma   90.00
#
_symmetry.space_group_name_H-M   'P 1'
#
loop_
_entity.id
_entity.type
_entity.pdbx_description
1 polymer ?
#
loop_
_entity_poly.entity_id
_entity_poly.type
_entity_poly.pdbx_seq_one_letter_code
_entity_poly.pdbx_strand_id
1 'polypeptide(L)' 'MVKEIKIKIPTPDDIVSEEFAEHLANAYKELLLAAKCLIDSQIKRVEEKSKNPKELKKIEIN' A
#
# COMPACT_ATOMS: atom_id res chain seq x y z
N MET A 1 -31.09 42.78 -20.20
CA MET A 1 -31.46 41.73 -19.23
C MET A 1 -30.28 40.78 -19.07
N VAL A 2 -29.73 40.68 -17.87
CA VAL A 2 -28.62 39.76 -17.58
C VAL A 2 -29.24 38.38 -17.38
N LYS A 3 -28.89 37.40 -18.24
CA LYS A 3 -29.32 36.01 -18.06
C LYS A 3 -28.37 35.34 -17.07
N GLU A 4 -28.87 34.95 -15.91
CA GLU A 4 -28.13 34.12 -14.97
C GLU A 4 -28.03 32.69 -15.53
N ILE A 5 -26.80 32.18 -15.64
CA ILE A 5 -26.52 30.80 -16.02
C ILE A 5 -26.15 30.05 -14.74
N LYS A 6 -27.00 29.10 -14.32
CA LYS A 6 -26.69 28.21 -13.19
C LYS A 6 -25.73 27.14 -13.67
N ILE A 7 -24.45 27.28 -13.36
CA ILE A 7 -23.43 26.26 -13.61
C ILE A 7 -23.46 25.28 -12.44
N LYS A 8 -23.83 24.01 -12.71
CA LYS A 8 -23.73 22.94 -11.71
C LYS A 8 -22.24 22.56 -11.59
N ILE A 9 -21.65 22.75 -10.41
CA ILE A 9 -20.29 22.28 -10.14
C ILE A 9 -20.35 20.75 -10.00
N PRO A 10 -19.62 19.98 -10.82
CA PRO A 10 -19.60 18.53 -10.71
C PRO A 10 -18.94 18.11 -9.39
N THR A 11 -19.52 17.12 -8.73
CA THR A 11 -18.89 16.44 -7.60
C THR A 11 -17.90 15.38 -8.11
N PRO A 12 -16.98 14.89 -7.27
CA PRO A 12 -16.13 13.76 -7.64
C PRO A 12 -16.94 12.54 -8.13
N ASP A 13 -18.12 12.31 -7.54
CA ASP A 13 -19.04 11.24 -7.94
C ASP A 13 -19.66 11.47 -9.33
N ASP A 14 -19.76 12.72 -9.80
CA ASP A 14 -20.20 13.03 -11.17
C ASP A 14 -19.12 12.68 -12.22
N ILE A 15 -17.88 12.42 -11.80
CA ILE A 15 -16.72 12.15 -12.67
C ILE A 15 -16.26 10.69 -12.54
N VAL A 16 -16.35 10.14 -11.33
CA VAL A 16 -15.93 8.78 -11.02
C VAL A 16 -17.06 7.81 -11.36
N SER A 17 -16.90 7.05 -12.44
CA SER A 17 -17.81 5.95 -12.77
C SER A 17 -17.68 4.80 -11.77
N GLU A 18 -18.73 4.00 -11.64
CA GLU A 18 -18.70 2.77 -10.84
C GLU A 18 -17.58 1.82 -11.29
N GLU A 19 -17.35 1.71 -12.60
CA GLU A 19 -16.26 0.93 -13.18
C GLU A 19 -14.88 1.42 -12.73
N PHE A 20 -14.66 2.75 -12.69
CA PHE A 20 -13.41 3.31 -12.18
C PHE A 20 -13.21 3.02 -10.68
N ALA A 21 -14.28 3.10 -9.90
CA ALA A 21 -14.24 2.75 -8.48
C ALA A 21 -13.89 1.27 -8.25
N GLU A 22 -14.44 0.37 -9.06
CA GLU A 22 -14.11 -1.06 -9.02
C GLU A 22 -12.64 -1.31 -9.37
N HIS A 23 -12.11 -0.66 -10.41
CA HIS A 23 -10.69 -0.76 -10.76
C HIS A 23 -9.77 -0.25 -9.64
N LEU A 24 -10.12 0.88 -9.02
CA LEU A 24 -9.37 1.39 -7.86
C LEU A 24 -9.41 0.45 -6.67
N ALA A 25 -10.58 -0.14 -6.37
CA ALA A 25 -10.72 -1.10 -5.28
C ALA A 25 -9.84 -2.34 -5.52
N ASN A 26 -9.80 -2.84 -6.75
CA ASN A 26 -8.93 -3.96 -7.13
C ASN A 26 -7.44 -3.59 -7.05
N ALA A 27 -7.04 -2.42 -7.55
CA ALA A 27 -5.66 -1.95 -7.42
C ALA A 27 -5.23 -1.77 -5.96
N TYR A 28 -6.13 -1.25 -5.12
CA TYR A 28 -5.90 -1.09 -3.69
C TYR A 28 -5.73 -2.44 -2.99
N LYS A 29 -6.56 -3.44 -3.34
CA LYS A 29 -6.41 -4.81 -2.84
C LYS A 29 -5.03 -5.39 -3.18
N GLU A 30 -4.56 -5.22 -4.42
CA GLU A 30 -3.24 -5.70 -4.83
C GLU A 30 -2.10 -5.00 -4.08
N LEU A 31 -2.23 -3.70 -3.84
CA LEU A 31 -1.27 -2.96 -3.01
C LEU A 31 -1.20 -3.53 -1.58
N LEU A 32 -2.35 -3.82 -0.98
CA LEU A 32 -2.41 -4.43 0.36
C LEU A 32 -1.80 -5.83 0.39
N LEU A 33 -2.03 -6.64 -0.62
CA LEU A 33 -1.43 -7.97 -0.75
C LEU A 33 0.10 -7.89 -0.89
N ALA A 34 0.60 -6.94 -1.70
CA ALA A 34 2.04 -6.70 -1.82
C ALA A 34 2.66 -6.27 -0.48
N ALA A 35 2.01 -5.36 0.25
CA ALA A 35 2.46 -4.95 1.58
C ALA A 35 2.49 -6.12 2.57
N LYS A 36 1.47 -6.99 2.56
CA LYS A 36 1.44 -8.21 3.36
C LYS A 36 2.61 -9.13 3.04
N CYS A 37 2.89 -9.37 1.76
CA CYS A 37 4.02 -10.21 1.32
C CYS A 37 5.36 -9.68 1.86
N LEU A 38 5.56 -8.36 1.84
CA LEU A 38 6.75 -7.73 2.43
C LEU A 38 6.84 -7.99 3.94
N ILE A 39 5.74 -7.79 4.67
CA ILE A 39 5.69 -8.02 6.13
C ILE A 39 6.00 -9.49 6.46
N ASP A 40 5.38 -10.43 5.76
CA ASP A 40 5.61 -11.87 5.96
C ASP A 40 7.08 -12.24 5.71
N SER A 41 7.72 -11.65 4.69
CA SER A 41 9.15 -11.82 4.42
C SER A 41 10.03 -11.28 5.56
N GLN A 42 9.68 -10.12 6.12
CA GLN A 42 10.41 -9.53 7.25
C GLN A 42 10.29 -10.41 8.50
N ILE A 43 9.09 -10.92 8.79
CA ILE A 43 8.83 -11.82 9.92
C ILE A 43 9.70 -13.06 9.77
N LYS A 44 9.67 -13.72 8.60
CA LYS A 44 10.50 -14.90 8.33
C LYS A 44 11.99 -14.65 8.57
N ARG A 45 12.50 -13.50 8.11
CA ARG A 45 13.90 -13.10 8.33
C ARG A 45 14.25 -12.95 9.82
N VAL A 46 13.33 -12.40 10.62
CA VAL A 46 13.53 -12.27 12.08
C VAL A 46 13.52 -13.63 12.75
N GLU A 47 12.63 -14.53 12.35
CA GLU A 47 12.58 -15.90 12.86
C GLU A 47 13.85 -16.68 12.53
N GLU A 48 14.37 -16.56 11.31
CA GLU A 48 15.62 -17.20 10.89
C GLU A 48 16.83 -16.68 11.68
N LYS A 49 16.90 -15.36 11.94
CA LYS A 49 17.93 -14.77 12.81
C LYS A 49 17.82 -15.28 14.25
N SER A 50 16.60 -15.44 14.75
CA SER A 50 16.35 -15.96 16.10
C SER A 50 16.73 -17.44 16.25
N LYS A 51 16.63 -18.22 15.16
CA LYS A 51 17.01 -19.65 15.12
C LYS A 51 18.52 -19.88 15.03
N ASN A 52 19.31 -18.92 14.55
CA ASN A 52 20.78 -19.00 14.44
C ASN A 52 21.52 -17.97 15.33
N PRO A 53 21.43 -18.03 16.67
CA PRO A 53 22.08 -17.07 17.56
C PRO A 53 23.63 -17.20 17.63
N LYS A 54 24.27 -18.09 16.87
CA LYS A 54 25.68 -18.51 17.08
C LYS A 54 26.75 -17.88 16.20
N GLU A 55 26.44 -16.92 15.33
CA GLU A 55 27.45 -16.24 14.49
C GLU A 55 27.68 -14.77 14.84
N LEU A 56 27.58 -14.39 16.11
CA LEU A 56 28.26 -13.18 16.57
C LEU A 56 29.76 -13.49 16.66
N LYS A 57 30.46 -13.43 15.52
CA LYS A 57 31.92 -13.48 15.47
C LYS A 57 32.44 -12.33 16.32
N LYS A 58 33.00 -12.67 17.47
CA LYS A 58 33.78 -11.78 18.33
C LYS A 58 34.93 -11.25 17.46
N ILE A 59 34.91 -9.95 17.16
CA ILE A 59 36.06 -9.30 16.54
C ILE A 59 37.10 -9.18 17.65
N GLU A 60 38.08 -10.08 17.66
CA GLU A 60 39.27 -9.90 18.50
C GLU A 60 40.14 -8.82 17.85
N ILE A 61 40.25 -7.69 18.51
CA ILE A 61 41.24 -6.67 18.19
C ILE A 61 42.50 -7.05 18.98
N ASN A 62 43.53 -7.54 18.27
CA ASN A 62 44.92 -7.62 18.72
C ASN A 62 45.85 -7.48 17.51
#